data_AF-H0YEC9-F1
#
_entry.id   AF-H0YEC9-F1
#
_cell.length_a   1.000
_cell.length_b   1.000
_cell.length_c   1.000
_cell.angle_alpha   90.00
_cell.angle_beta   90.00
_cell.angle_gamma   90.00
#
_symmetry.space_group_name_H-M   'P 1'
#
loop_
_entity.id
_entity.type
_entity.pdbx_description
1 polymer ?
#
loop_
_entity_poly.entity_id
_entity_poly.type
_entity_poly.pdbx_seq_one_letter_code
_entity_poly.pdbx_strand_id
1 'polypeptide(L)'
;TSGHWSLTRPGVFYIGREDGYIDIWDLLEKTHEPAQSQNICITMITYIKPWIFSSKQQFIATADYYGTLHILEIPWTLSRPSTNEMASVNHYFEREVKHLEYVEQRKKIREQEKKEMELEMAKKKVVS
;
A
#
# COMPACT_ATOMS: atom_id res chain seq x y z
N THR A 1 12.89 -10.06 -0.31
CA THR A 1 11.84 -9.08 0.02
C THR A 1 11.11 -9.53 1.27
N SER A 2 11.05 -8.68 2.27
CA SER A 2 10.42 -8.95 3.58
C SER A 2 9.48 -7.81 3.93
N GLY A 3 8.46 -8.05 4.75
CA GLY A 3 7.57 -6.98 5.19
C GLY A 3 6.82 -7.35 6.46
N HIS A 4 6.36 -6.32 7.17
CA HIS A 4 5.62 -6.49 8.42
C HIS A 4 4.71 -5.28 8.67
N TRP A 5 3.53 -5.52 9.22
CA TRP A 5 2.65 -4.45 9.70
C TRP A 5 3.22 -3.76 10.93
N SER A 6 2.92 -2.47 11.12
CA SER A 6 3.16 -1.82 12.40
C SER A 6 2.40 -2.55 13.51
N LEU A 7 3.02 -2.65 14.68
CA LEU A 7 2.42 -3.31 15.85
C LEU A 7 1.40 -2.40 16.56
N THR A 8 1.38 -1.11 16.24
CA THR A 8 0.52 -0.12 16.90
C THR A 8 -0.36 0.69 15.95
N ARG A 9 0.00 0.78 14.66
CA ARG A 9 -0.75 1.54 13.65
C ARG A 9 -1.30 0.62 12.55
N PRO A 10 -2.62 0.39 12.47
CA PRO A 10 -3.19 -0.57 11.51
C PRO A 10 -3.07 -0.13 10.04
N GLY A 11 -2.83 1.17 9.78
CA GLY A 11 -2.62 1.69 8.42
C GLY A 11 -1.17 1.65 7.94
N VAL A 12 -0.23 1.26 8.82
CA VAL A 12 1.21 1.37 8.53
C VAL A 12 1.85 0.00 8.37
N PHE A 13 2.70 -0.15 7.37
CA PHE A 13 3.52 -1.35 7.18
C PHE A 13 4.90 -1.01 6.59
N TYR A 14 5.84 -1.93 6.79
CA TYR A 14 7.23 -1.81 6.38
C TYR A 14 7.54 -2.84 5.31
N ILE A 15 8.30 -2.45 4.28
CA ILE A 15 8.77 -3.33 3.21
C ILE A 15 10.28 -3.18 3.05
N GLY A 16 10.99 -4.30 3.07
CA GLY A 16 12.42 -4.39 2.78
C GLY A 16 12.65 -4.75 1.32
N ARG A 17 13.46 -3.94 0.63
CA ARG A 17 13.73 -4.02 -0.80
C ARG A 17 15.04 -4.76 -1.11
N GLU A 18 15.22 -5.09 -2.38
CA GLU A 18 16.42 -5.76 -2.89
C GLU A 18 17.65 -4.84 -2.99
N ASP A 19 17.43 -3.52 -3.05
CA ASP A 19 18.47 -2.49 -3.10
C ASP A 19 18.85 -1.96 -1.70
N GLY A 20 18.44 -2.65 -0.63
CA GLY A 20 18.78 -2.30 0.76
C GLY A 20 17.99 -1.14 1.34
N TYR A 21 16.93 -0.70 0.66
CA TYR A 21 15.98 0.26 1.21
C TYR A 21 14.90 -0.40 2.07
N ILE A 22 14.38 0.37 3.02
CA ILE A 22 13.13 0.10 3.71
C ILE A 22 12.13 1.19 3.34
N ASP A 23 11.00 0.76 2.81
CA ASP A 23 9.85 1.60 2.53
C ASP A 23 8.84 1.47 3.68
N ILE A 24 8.39 2.62 4.17
CA ILE A 24 7.34 2.76 5.17
C ILE A 24 6.11 3.30 4.46
N TRP A 25 5.03 2.55 4.52
CA TRP A 25 3.76 2.90 3.91
C TRP A 25 2.76 3.31 4.98
N ASP A 26 1.96 4.33 4.68
CA ASP A 26 0.82 4.76 5.50
C ASP A 26 -0.41 4.90 4.60
N LEU A 27 -1.34 3.96 4.70
CA LEU A 27 -2.53 3.88 3.85
C LEU A 27 -3.47 5.08 4.00
N LEU A 28 -3.41 5.79 5.13
CA LEU A 28 -4.25 6.97 5.38
C LEU A 28 -3.57 8.27 4.93
N GLU A 29 -2.28 8.23 4.59
CA GLU A 29 -1.54 9.37 4.03
C GLU A 29 -1.55 9.34 2.50
N LYS A 30 -1.00 8.28 1.90
CA LYS A 30 -0.93 8.10 0.44
C LYS A 30 -0.68 6.64 0.06
N THR A 31 -1.20 6.23 -1.10
CA THR A 31 -1.14 4.83 -1.56
C THR A 31 -0.45 4.63 -2.91
N HIS A 32 -0.04 5.72 -3.57
CA HIS A 32 0.66 5.66 -4.86
C HIS A 32 2.19 5.58 -4.71
N GLU A 33 2.73 5.86 -3.51
CA GLU A 33 4.15 5.79 -3.18
C GLU A 33 4.35 5.64 -1.67
N PRO A 34 5.53 5.17 -1.20
CA PRO A 34 5.84 5.10 0.22
C PRO A 34 5.76 6.47 0.92
N ALA A 35 5.30 6.48 2.17
CA ALA A 35 5.35 7.66 3.03
C ALA A 35 6.80 8.09 3.30
N GLN A 36 7.68 7.12 3.54
CA GLN A 36 9.10 7.32 3.73
C GLN A 36 9.89 6.16 3.14
N SER A 37 11.04 6.45 2.54
CA SER A 37 12.01 5.44 2.11
C SER A 37 13.37 5.76 2.73
N GLN A 38 14.02 4.76 3.31
CA GLN A 38 15.32 4.92 3.96
C GLN A 38 16.31 3.86 3.44
N ASN A 39 17.49 4.29 3.02
CA ASN A 39 18.59 3.38 2.70
C ASN A 39 19.21 2.85 4.00
N ILE A 40 19.26 1.53 4.16
CA ILE A 40 19.86 0.87 5.32
C ILE A 40 21.22 0.27 4.95
N CYS A 41 21.27 -0.40 3.80
CA CYS A 41 22.50 -1.01 3.29
C CYS A 41 22.49 -1.02 1.75
N ILE A 42 23.51 -1.63 1.16
CA ILE A 42 23.69 -1.75 -0.30
C ILE A 42 23.23 -3.11 -0.85
N THR A 43 22.59 -3.94 -0.01
CA THR A 43 22.19 -5.31 -0.36
C THR A 43 20.76 -5.59 0.03
N MET A 44 20.18 -6.66 -0.52
CA MET A 44 18.80 -7.04 -0.24
C MET A 44 18.50 -7.20 1.25
N ILE A 45 17.38 -6.59 1.68
CA ILE A 45 16.77 -6.87 2.98
C ILE A 45 16.08 -8.23 2.93
N THR A 46 16.52 -9.15 3.79
CA THR A 46 16.05 -10.52 3.87
C THR A 46 14.99 -10.72 4.95
N TYR A 47 15.03 -9.92 6.02
CA TYR A 47 14.08 -10.02 7.13
C TYR A 47 13.77 -8.67 7.77
N ILE A 48 12.53 -8.49 8.22
CA ILE A 48 12.05 -7.33 8.96
C ILE A 48 11.23 -7.77 10.16
N LYS A 49 11.53 -7.23 11.34
CA LYS A 49 10.77 -7.48 12.57
C LYS A 49 10.63 -6.21 13.41
N PRO A 50 9.43 -5.62 13.48
CA PRO A 50 9.17 -4.56 14.45
C PRO A 50 9.09 -5.12 15.88
N TRP A 51 9.44 -4.29 16.85
CA TRP A 51 9.46 -4.62 18.27
C TRP A 51 9.04 -3.42 19.11
N ILE A 52 8.13 -3.63 20.06
CA ILE A 52 7.73 -2.60 21.04
C ILE A 52 8.64 -2.73 22.26
N PHE A 53 9.48 -1.71 22.49
CA PHE A 53 10.32 -1.67 23.69
C PHE A 53 9.60 -0.98 24.86
N SER A 54 8.88 0.10 24.58
CA SER A 54 8.03 0.81 25.55
C SER A 54 6.84 1.48 24.88
N SER A 55 5.97 2.14 25.66
CA SER A 55 4.85 2.92 25.12
C SER A 55 5.28 4.09 24.23
N LYS A 56 6.54 4.54 24.33
CA LYS A 56 7.10 5.66 23.57
C LYS A 56 8.21 5.29 22.60
N GLN A 57 8.65 4.03 22.63
CA GLN A 57 9.83 3.60 21.89
C GLN A 57 9.60 2.24 21.24
N GLN A 58 9.82 2.21 19.93
CA GLN A 58 9.70 1.02 19.11
C GLN A 58 10.90 0.92 18.19
N PHE A 59 11.27 -0.31 17.85
CA PHE A 59 12.40 -0.59 16.97
C PHE A 59 11.95 -1.46 15.81
N ILE A 60 12.74 -1.45 14.74
CA ILE A 60 12.65 -2.39 13.64
C ILE A 60 14.03 -3.04 13.47
N ALA A 61 14.05 -4.37 13.63
CA ALA A 61 15.21 -5.20 13.39
C ALA A 61 15.16 -5.67 11.93
N THR A 62 16.28 -5.51 11.21
CA THR A 62 16.34 -5.74 9.77
C THR A 62 17.61 -6.52 9.45
N ALA A 63 17.47 -7.64 8.74
CA ALA A 63 18.62 -8.45 8.32
C ALA A 63 18.87 -8.25 6.82
N ASP A 64 20.14 -8.19 6.44
CA ASP A 64 20.56 -8.10 5.05
C ASP A 64 20.98 -9.46 4.46
N TYR A 65 21.40 -9.46 3.20
CA TYR A 65 21.84 -10.66 2.48
C TYR A 65 23.13 -11.27 3.03
N TYR A 66 24.01 -10.46 3.62
CA TYR A 66 25.27 -10.92 4.21
C TYR A 66 25.12 -11.39 5.66
N GLY A 67 23.90 -11.35 6.21
CA GLY A 67 23.61 -11.76 7.58
C GLY A 67 23.87 -10.67 8.62
N THR A 68 24.07 -9.41 8.20
CA THR A 68 24.18 -8.28 9.12
C THR A 68 22.81 -7.90 9.66
N LEU A 69 22.71 -7.72 10.97
CA LEU A 69 21.51 -7.22 11.64
C LEU A 69 21.64 -5.71 11.90
N HIS A 70 20.68 -4.93 11.43
CA HIS A 70 20.54 -3.50 11.72
C HIS A 70 19.31 -3.28 12.60
N ILE A 71 19.45 -2.47 13.64
CA ILE A 71 18.36 -2.08 14.55
C ILE A 71 18.13 -0.59 14.37
N LEU A 72 16.91 -0.22 13.97
CA LEU A 72 16.52 1.17 13.75
C LEU A 72 15.39 1.53 14.72
N GLU A 73 15.44 2.73 15.28
CA GLU A 73 14.33 3.27 16.08
C GLU A 73 13.25 3.82 15.15
N ILE A 74 11.98 3.49 15.45
CA ILE A 74 10.82 3.98 14.69
C ILE A 74 10.45 5.36 15.25
N PRO A 75 10.41 6.41 14.42
CA PRO A 75 10.00 7.74 14.85
C PRO A 75 8.60 7.75 15.47
N TRP A 76 8.40 8.63 16.46
CA TRP A 76 7.13 8.75 17.19
C TRP A 76 5.91 8.97 16.30
N THR A 77 6.08 9.71 15.20
CA THR A 77 5.04 9.98 14.18
C THR A 77 4.57 8.71 13.46
N LEU A 78 5.42 7.71 13.37
CA LEU A 78 5.13 6.42 12.71
C LEU A 78 4.74 5.33 13.71
N SER A 79 4.96 5.54 15.02
CA SER A 79 4.61 4.58 16.07
C SER A 79 3.30 4.93 16.79
N ARG A 80 2.91 6.20 16.85
CA ARG A 80 1.72 6.65 17.59
C ARG A 80 0.46 6.60 16.71
N PRO A 81 -0.56 5.81 17.05
CA PRO A 81 -1.79 5.78 16.28
C PRO A 81 -2.59 7.07 16.41
N SER A 82 -3.32 7.42 15.35
CA SER A 82 -4.30 8.50 15.39
C SER A 82 -5.58 8.05 16.11
N THR A 83 -6.39 9.01 16.55
CA THR A 83 -7.70 8.70 17.12
C THR A 83 -8.56 7.96 16.09
N ASN A 84 -9.17 6.84 16.51
CA ASN A 84 -10.03 6.00 15.67
C ASN A 84 -9.36 5.47 14.37
N GLU A 85 -8.03 5.34 14.34
CA GLU A 85 -7.30 4.90 13.13
C GLU A 85 -7.83 3.58 12.55
N MET A 86 -8.17 2.61 13.39
CA MET A 86 -8.74 1.33 12.97
C MET A 86 -10.05 1.50 12.18
N ALA A 87 -10.94 2.39 12.63
CA ALA A 87 -12.18 2.67 11.92
C ALA A 87 -11.91 3.38 10.58
N SER A 88 -10.95 4.31 10.54
CA SER A 88 -10.54 4.99 9.32
C SER A 88 -9.96 4.03 8.28
N VAL A 89 -9.12 3.08 8.70
CA VAL A 89 -8.54 2.06 7.81
C VAL A 89 -9.62 1.11 7.28
N ASN A 90 -10.55 0.65 8.14
CA ASN A 90 -11.66 -0.18 7.69
C ASN A 90 -12.54 0.56 6.66
N HIS A 91 -12.88 1.82 6.95
CA HIS A 91 -13.65 2.64 6.02
C HIS A 91 -12.93 2.86 4.69
N TYR A 92 -11.61 3.05 4.72
CA TYR A 92 -10.78 3.14 3.51
C TYR A 92 -10.94 1.87 2.65
N PHE A 93 -10.82 0.68 3.24
CA PHE A 93 -10.96 -0.57 2.51
C PHE A 93 -12.37 -0.76 1.95
N GLU A 94 -13.41 -0.48 2.73
CA GLU A 94 -14.80 -0.56 2.26
C GLU A 94 -15.06 0.36 1.05
N ARG A 95 -14.50 1.58 1.08
CA ARG A 95 -14.60 2.51 -0.03
C ARG A 95 -13.89 1.99 -1.28
N GLU A 96 -12.71 1.40 -1.13
CA GLU A 96 -11.95 0.87 -2.26
C GLU A 96 -12.65 -0.34 -2.90
N VAL A 97 -13.25 -1.22 -2.09
CA VAL A 97 -14.09 -2.33 -2.59
C VAL A 97 -15.26 -1.80 -3.42
N LYS A 98 -16.01 -0.81 -2.90
CA LYS A 98 -17.12 -0.18 -3.64
C LYS A 98 -16.65 0.52 -4.91
N HIS A 99 -15.47 1.13 -4.88
CA HIS A 99 -14.88 1.77 -6.05
C HIS A 99 -14.57 0.74 -7.16
N LEU A 100 -14.01 -0.42 -6.80
CA LEU A 100 -13.77 -1.51 -7.76
C LEU A 100 -15.08 -2.01 -8.38
N GLU A 101 -16.12 -2.22 -7.59
CA GLU A 101 -17.45 -2.62 -8.09
C GLU A 101 -18.01 -1.59 -9.09
N TYR A 102 -17.91 -0.31 -8.77
CA TYR A 102 -18.33 0.77 -9.65
C TYR A 102 -17.54 0.77 -10.97
N VAL A 103 -16.22 0.65 -10.91
CA VAL A 103 -15.35 0.62 -12.10
C VAL A 103 -15.69 -0.56 -13.00
N GLU A 104 -15.95 -1.74 -12.43
CA GLU A 104 -16.35 -2.93 -13.20
C GLU A 104 -17.71 -2.73 -13.89
N GLN A 105 -18.70 -2.19 -13.18
CA GLN A 105 -20.02 -1.88 -13.76
C GLN A 105 -19.91 -0.86 -14.90
N ARG A 106 -19.13 0.21 -14.69
CA ARG A 106 -18.90 1.23 -15.73
C ARG A 106 -18.18 0.67 -16.95
N LYS A 107 -17.27 -0.30 -16.78
CA LYS A 107 -16.63 -0.99 -17.90
C LYS A 107 -17.64 -1.75 -18.75
N LYS A 108 -18.55 -2.51 -18.13
CA LYS A 108 -19.61 -3.25 -18.83
C LYS A 108 -20.55 -2.32 -19.61
N ILE A 109 -20.95 -1.19 -19.00
CA ILE A 109 -21.79 -0.18 -19.66
C ILE A 109 -21.07 0.39 -20.89
N ARG A 110 -19.81 0.81 -20.75
CA ARG A 110 -19.03 1.38 -21.87
C ARG A 110 -18.83 0.39 -23.02
N GLU A 111 -18.62 -0.89 -22.70
CA GLU A 111 -18.52 -1.94 -23.74
C GLU A 111 -19.83 -2.13 -24.49
N GLN A 112 -20.98 -2.05 -23.80
CA GLN A 112 -22.30 -2.12 -24.42
C GLN A 112 -22.59 -0.88 -25.29
N GLU A 113 -22.34 0.32 -24.78
CA GLU A 113 -22.47 1.59 -25.52
C GLU A 113 -21.63 1.58 -26.81
N LYS A 114 -20.40 1.03 -26.73
CA LYS A 114 -19.52 0.89 -27.89
C LYS A 114 -20.11 -0.05 -28.95
N LYS A 115 -20.62 -1.22 -28.55
CA LYS A 115 -21.26 -2.17 -29.46
C LYS A 115 -22.50 -1.57 -30.13
N GLU A 116 -23.30 -0.82 -29.37
CA GLU A 116 -24.50 -0.15 -29.90
C GLU A 116 -24.15 0.93 -30.92
N MET A 117 -23.14 1.76 -30.65
CA MET A 117 -22.63 2.75 -31.60
C MET A 117 -22.10 2.11 -32.89
N GLU A 118 -21.33 1.03 -32.78
CA GLU A 118 -20.82 0.29 -33.95
C GLU A 118 -21.97 -0.28 -34.80
N LEU A 119 -23.01 -0.82 -34.16
CA LEU A 119 -24.19 -1.35 -34.84
C LEU A 119 -25.01 -0.25 -35.53
N GLU A 120 -25.15 0.92 -34.90
CA GLU A 120 -25.83 2.08 -35.49
C GLU A 120 -25.05 2.63 -36.71
N MET A 121 -23.72 2.73 -36.61
CA MET A 121 -22.86 3.13 -37.74
C MET A 121 -22.95 2.13 -38.90
N ALA A 122 -22.97 0.82 -38.62
CA ALA A 122 -23.13 -0.21 -39.64
C ALA A 122 -24.48 -0.08 -40.36
N LYS A 123 -25.58 0.14 -39.62
CA LYS A 123 -26.91 0.37 -40.21
C LYS A 123 -26.92 1.61 -41.12
N LYS A 124 -26.32 2.73 -40.69
CA LYS A 124 -26.25 3.96 -41.51
C LYS A 124 -25.49 3.75 -42.83
N LYS A 125 -24.44 2.93 -42.84
CA LYS A 125 -23.68 2.58 -44.06
C LYS A 125 -24.41 1.68 -45.04
N VAL A 126 -25.36 0.87 -44.58
CA VAL A 126 -26.14 -0.03 -45.45
C VAL A 126 -27.28 0.72 -46.16
N VAL A 127 -27.73 1.85 -45.59
CA VAL A 127 -28.83 2.66 -46.12
C VAL A 127 -28.34 3.79 -47.06
N SER A 128 -27.04 4.11 -47.04
CA SER A 128 -26.37 5.04 -47.96
C SER A 128 -25.80 4.32 -49.18
#